data_AF-A0A3B9TZK2-F1
#
_entry.id   AF-A0A3B9TZK2-F1
#
_cell.length_a   1.000
_cell.length_b   1.000
_cell.length_c   1.000
_cell.angle_alpha   90.00
_cell.angle_beta   90.00
_cell.angle_gamma   90.00
#
_symmetry.space_group_name_H-M   'P 1'
#
loop_
_entity.id
_entity.type
_entity.pdbx_description
1 polymer ?
#
loop_
_entity_poly.entity_id
_entity_poly.type
_entity_poly.pdbx_seq_one_letter_code
_entity_poly.pdbx_strand_id
1 'polypeptide(L)'
;MPTLAKRCTSRRYRVCRPTQFTRPICTGRTGAGAPASPCRTGVSVGGEDCSFIRPNIGPAQANDNRRSLWWGFMAAAMLAALNRKDGMMTTDRSRAEQRLMNKAVHYLGRYSASRQRLREVLQRFAMRKLEAQEEAEVARAIDAVLDDCIRLGYVDDAAFALSRARSKRRSGGSALAIRRSLAEHAIGRDLADEALAEADESTSDGELAAALRLAARRRIGPYFTRESDDDTYRKQLASLARAGFSFATAKAVMALGSVDEAEELAESLRQM
;
A
#
# COMPACT_ATOMS: atom_id res chain seq x y z
N MET A 1 5.96 39.07 33.64
CA MET A 1 4.68 38.52 33.12
C MET A 1 4.58 38.80 31.63
N PRO A 2 4.73 37.78 30.75
CA PRO A 2 4.16 37.87 29.42
C PRO A 2 3.17 36.73 29.16
N THR A 3 2.03 37.12 28.61
CA THR A 3 0.86 36.32 28.29
C THR A 3 0.95 35.71 26.89
N LEU A 4 0.70 34.39 26.86
CA LEU A 4 -0.01 33.58 25.87
C LEU A 4 0.40 33.57 24.39
N ALA A 5 0.77 32.36 23.99
CA ALA A 5 1.05 31.85 22.65
C ALA A 5 -0.17 31.76 21.73
N LYS A 6 0.08 31.91 20.42
CA LYS A 6 -0.69 31.23 19.36
C LYS A 6 0.27 30.54 18.40
N ARG A 7 0.25 29.19 18.43
CA ARG A 7 0.89 28.31 17.45
C ARG A 7 0.13 28.43 16.13
N CYS A 8 0.81 28.85 15.08
CA CYS A 8 0.34 28.75 13.71
C CYS A 8 0.89 27.47 13.09
N THR A 9 0.05 26.46 12.93
CA THR A 9 0.37 25.16 12.32
C THR A 9 0.20 25.24 10.81
N SER A 10 1.29 25.41 10.06
CA SER A 10 1.35 24.96 8.67
C SER A 10 2.76 24.43 8.35
N ARG A 11 2.90 23.11 8.38
CA ARG A 11 4.15 22.40 8.06
C ARG A 11 4.08 21.96 6.60
N ARG A 12 4.39 22.86 5.67
CA ARG A 12 4.72 22.49 4.27
C ARG A 12 6.14 21.94 4.26
N TYR A 13 6.29 20.64 4.02
CA TYR A 13 7.58 20.06 3.68
C TYR A 13 7.75 20.07 2.16
N ARG A 14 8.65 20.93 1.67
CA ARG A 14 9.20 20.89 0.31
C ARG A 14 10.44 19.99 0.39
N VAL A 15 10.43 18.85 -0.30
CA VAL A 15 11.64 18.01 -0.44
C VAL A 15 12.42 18.55 -1.63
N CYS A 16 13.41 19.41 -1.37
CA CYS A 16 14.36 19.86 -2.38
C CYS A 16 15.52 18.87 -2.45
N ARG A 17 15.74 18.22 -3.61
CA ARG A 17 17.05 17.64 -3.93
C ARG A 17 17.99 18.79 -4.32
N PRO A 18 19.22 18.89 -3.77
CA PRO A 18 20.16 19.93 -4.15
C PRO A 18 20.88 19.53 -5.44
N THR A 19 20.53 20.14 -6.57
CA THR A 19 21.46 20.28 -7.69
C THR A 19 22.23 21.58 -7.48
N GLN A 20 23.50 21.43 -7.13
CA GLN A 20 24.41 22.51 -6.79
C GLN A 20 24.75 23.31 -8.06
N PHE A 21 24.57 24.63 -8.02
CA PHE A 21 25.29 25.53 -8.91
C PHE A 21 25.76 26.76 -8.14
N THR A 22 27.07 26.95 -8.12
CA THR A 22 27.79 27.99 -7.37
C THR A 22 27.92 29.28 -8.17
N ARG A 23 27.57 30.42 -7.57
CA ARG A 23 28.10 31.75 -7.94
C ARG A 23 28.25 32.62 -6.69
N PRO A 24 29.15 33.62 -6.58
CA PRO A 24 29.42 34.43 -5.37
C PRO A 24 28.73 35.85 -5.32
N ILE A 25 27.88 36.25 -4.35
CA ILE A 25 27.51 37.66 -3.92
C ILE A 25 28.61 38.10 -2.94
N CYS A 26 28.61 39.32 -2.40
CA CYS A 26 29.52 39.83 -1.40
C CYS A 26 28.89 40.33 -0.09
N THR A 27 29.42 40.00 1.09
CA THR A 27 29.01 40.66 2.35
C THR A 27 30.21 40.96 3.25
N GLY A 28 30.64 42.22 3.30
CA GLY A 28 31.65 42.72 4.23
C GLY A 28 31.56 44.24 4.38
N ARG A 29 31.41 44.72 5.63
CA ARG A 29 31.40 46.12 6.02
C ARG A 29 32.86 46.60 6.13
N THR A 30 33.24 47.63 5.38
CA THR A 30 34.58 48.24 5.39
C THR A 30 34.82 49.02 6.68
N GLY A 31 35.72 48.52 7.53
CA GLY A 31 36.47 49.31 8.52
C GLY A 31 37.89 49.53 7.99
N ALA A 32 38.43 50.74 8.18
CA ALA A 32 39.72 51.16 7.64
C ALA A 32 40.87 50.24 8.11
N GLY A 33 41.66 49.71 7.16
CA GLY A 33 42.98 49.11 7.43
C GLY A 33 43.14 47.58 7.34
N ALA A 34 42.45 46.87 6.43
CA ALA A 34 42.74 45.43 6.18
C ALA A 34 42.56 45.04 4.70
N PRO A 35 43.36 44.09 4.15
CA PRO A 35 43.30 43.66 2.75
C PRO A 35 42.03 42.84 2.42
N ALA A 36 41.55 43.02 1.18
CA ALA A 36 40.26 42.56 0.67
C ALA A 36 40.02 41.04 0.79
N SER A 37 38.87 40.66 1.34
CA SER A 37 38.36 39.28 1.33
C SER A 37 37.11 39.15 0.45
N PRO A 38 36.97 38.09 -0.38
CA PRO A 38 35.90 37.99 -1.36
C PRO A 38 34.61 37.46 -0.75
N CYS A 39 33.63 38.35 -0.78
CA CYS A 39 32.28 38.15 -1.23
C CYS A 39 31.51 36.79 -1.09
N ARG A 40 30.41 36.75 -0.30
CA ARG A 40 29.31 35.72 -0.29
C ARG A 40 27.85 36.15 -0.73
N THR A 41 27.06 35.16 -1.22
CA THR A 41 25.98 35.01 -2.26
C THR A 41 24.53 34.95 -1.79
N GLY A 42 23.72 36.01 -1.93
CA GLY A 42 22.25 36.00 -1.78
C GLY A 42 21.47 35.99 -3.11
N VAL A 43 20.55 35.03 -3.29
CA VAL A 43 19.68 34.89 -4.47
C VAL A 43 18.25 35.36 -4.13
N SER A 44 17.71 36.24 -4.97
CA SER A 44 16.30 36.66 -5.00
C SER A 44 15.44 35.64 -5.74
N VAL A 45 14.21 35.39 -5.28
CA VAL A 45 13.27 34.45 -5.91
C VAL A 45 12.16 35.23 -6.60
N GLY A 46 11.99 35.03 -7.91
CA GLY A 46 10.87 35.58 -8.69
C GLY A 46 10.26 34.49 -9.58
N GLY A 47 8.92 34.39 -9.56
CA GLY A 47 8.03 33.81 -10.56
C GLY A 47 8.17 32.31 -10.90
N GLU A 48 7.18 31.49 -10.53
CA GLU A 48 6.97 30.13 -11.09
C GLU A 48 5.75 30.16 -12.02
N ASP A 49 5.96 29.94 -13.32
CA ASP A 49 4.90 29.54 -14.27
C ASP A 49 4.55 28.06 -14.01
N CYS A 50 3.29 27.80 -13.66
CA CYS A 50 2.77 26.46 -13.38
C CYS A 50 2.09 25.87 -14.61
N SER A 51 2.78 25.03 -15.38
CA SER A 51 2.12 24.08 -16.28
C SER A 51 1.78 22.79 -15.52
N PHE A 52 0.48 22.49 -15.49
CA PHE A 52 -0.14 21.44 -14.70
C PHE A 52 -0.03 20.09 -15.41
N ILE A 53 0.93 19.25 -15.03
CA ILE A 53 0.94 17.83 -15.39
C ILE A 53 0.22 17.07 -14.27
N ARG A 54 -0.95 16.49 -14.59
CA ARG A 54 -1.69 15.60 -13.68
C ARG A 54 -0.95 14.26 -13.56
N PRO A 55 -0.50 13.82 -12.38
CA PRO A 55 -0.13 12.42 -12.21
C PRO A 55 -1.40 11.58 -12.05
N ASN A 56 -1.52 10.56 -12.91
CA ASN A 56 -2.56 9.53 -12.86
C ASN A 56 -2.23 8.55 -11.72
N ILE A 57 -2.46 8.96 -10.47
CA ILE A 57 -2.29 8.10 -9.29
C ILE A 57 -3.69 7.73 -8.81
N GLY A 58 -4.08 6.48 -9.06
CA GLY A 58 -5.28 5.89 -8.47
C GLY A 58 -5.22 5.89 -6.93
N PRO A 59 -6.37 5.89 -6.24
CA PRO A 59 -6.49 6.24 -4.81
C PRO A 59 -5.88 5.23 -3.80
N ALA A 60 -5.14 4.21 -4.24
CA ALA A 60 -4.76 3.08 -3.39
C ALA A 60 -3.42 3.22 -2.63
N GLN A 61 -2.68 4.34 -2.73
CA GLN A 61 -1.31 4.43 -2.19
C GLN A 61 -0.98 5.76 -1.48
N ALA A 62 -1.94 6.39 -0.77
CA ALA A 62 -1.66 7.60 0.03
C ALA A 62 -1.45 7.28 1.53
N ASN A 63 -0.30 7.71 2.05
CA ASN A 63 0.28 7.55 3.39
C ASN A 63 -0.61 8.02 4.58
N ASP A 64 -0.40 7.39 5.74
CA ASP A 64 -1.28 7.15 6.90
C ASP A 64 -1.53 8.33 7.88
N ASN A 65 -1.51 9.60 7.45
CA ASN A 65 -1.83 10.72 8.35
C ASN A 65 -2.72 11.83 7.75
N ARG A 66 -3.38 11.56 6.61
CA ARG A 66 -4.40 12.44 5.98
C ARG A 66 -5.78 11.82 5.93
N ARG A 67 -6.04 10.75 6.69
CA ARG A 67 -7.30 9.99 6.59
C ARG A 67 -8.49 10.74 7.18
N SER A 68 -8.39 11.43 8.32
CA SER A 68 -9.56 12.04 9.00
C SER A 68 -10.32 13.11 8.19
N LEU A 69 -9.63 13.99 7.47
CA LEU A 69 -10.28 15.01 6.62
C LEU A 69 -10.74 14.45 5.27
N TRP A 70 -10.03 13.43 4.77
CA TRP A 70 -10.40 12.73 3.55
C TRP A 70 -11.62 11.81 3.76
N TRP A 71 -11.84 11.32 4.99
CA TRP A 71 -13.00 10.53 5.39
C TRP A 71 -14.33 11.27 5.24
N GLY A 72 -14.41 12.52 5.73
CA GLY A 72 -15.61 13.34 5.58
C GLY A 72 -15.88 13.69 4.12
N PHE A 73 -14.82 14.03 3.37
CA PHE A 73 -14.93 14.43 1.98
C PHE A 73 -15.25 13.26 1.05
N MET A 74 -14.66 12.07 1.25
CA MET A 74 -14.98 10.86 0.51
C MET A 74 -16.39 10.35 0.82
N ALA A 75 -16.78 10.29 2.09
CA ALA A 75 -18.13 9.83 2.45
C ALA A 75 -19.19 10.78 1.87
N ALA A 76 -18.96 12.09 1.97
CA ALA A 76 -19.83 13.09 1.35
C ALA A 76 -19.81 13.00 -0.18
N ALA A 77 -18.65 12.79 -0.81
CA ALA A 77 -18.54 12.63 -2.26
C ALA A 77 -19.20 11.34 -2.76
N MET A 78 -19.12 10.25 -1.99
CA MET A 78 -19.75 8.96 -2.27
C MET A 78 -21.28 9.06 -2.16
N LEU A 79 -21.77 9.60 -1.04
CA LEU A 79 -23.20 9.87 -0.85
C LEU A 79 -23.71 10.84 -1.93
N ALA A 80 -22.95 11.89 -2.28
CA ALA A 80 -23.32 12.84 -3.32
C ALA A 80 -23.18 12.29 -4.76
N ALA A 81 -22.30 11.31 -5.01
CA ALA A 81 -22.17 10.65 -6.31
C ALA A 81 -23.30 9.63 -6.53
N LEU A 82 -23.69 8.92 -5.47
CA LEU A 82 -24.92 8.14 -5.43
C LEU A 82 -26.14 9.04 -5.66
N ASN A 83 -26.21 10.17 -4.97
CA ASN A 83 -27.34 11.11 -5.08
C ASN A 83 -27.38 11.90 -6.41
N ARG A 84 -26.30 11.93 -7.21
CA ARG A 84 -26.22 12.70 -8.48
C ARG A 84 -26.70 11.97 -9.72
N LYS A 85 -26.65 10.63 -9.74
CA LYS A 85 -26.98 9.84 -10.94
C LYS A 85 -28.45 9.41 -11.00
N ASP A 86 -29.17 9.53 -9.90
CA ASP A 86 -30.57 9.17 -9.80
C ASP A 86 -31.43 10.43 -9.98
N GLY A 87 -31.40 11.00 -11.19
CA GLY A 87 -32.23 12.16 -11.57
C GLY A 87 -33.74 11.88 -11.58
N MET A 88 -34.18 10.66 -11.28
CA MET A 88 -35.58 10.32 -11.05
C MET A 88 -35.63 9.02 -10.23
N MET A 89 -36.29 9.04 -9.05
CA MET A 89 -36.47 7.95 -8.06
C MET A 89 -35.44 7.84 -6.90
N THR A 90 -35.25 8.88 -6.08
CA THR A 90 -34.62 8.74 -4.75
C THR A 90 -35.62 8.99 -3.63
N THR A 91 -36.57 8.09 -3.44
CA THR A 91 -37.42 8.07 -2.24
C THR A 91 -37.72 6.68 -1.68
N ASP A 92 -37.02 5.63 -2.13
CA ASP A 92 -37.26 4.29 -1.54
C ASP A 92 -36.01 3.40 -1.42
N ARG A 93 -34.84 3.97 -1.06
CA ARG A 93 -33.81 3.11 -0.44
C ARG A 93 -34.29 2.80 0.97
N SER A 94 -34.52 1.51 1.24
CA SER A 94 -34.98 1.09 2.56
C SER A 94 -34.03 1.61 3.64
N ARG A 95 -34.56 1.87 4.83
CA ARG A 95 -33.75 2.38 5.96
C ARG A 95 -32.57 1.45 6.27
N ALA A 96 -32.68 0.17 5.97
CA ALA A 96 -31.60 -0.79 6.14
C ALA A 96 -30.50 -0.64 5.10
N GLU A 97 -30.84 -0.44 3.83
CA GLU A 97 -29.86 -0.18 2.77
C GLU A 97 -29.01 1.04 3.08
N GLN A 98 -29.62 2.14 3.55
CA GLN A 98 -28.89 3.34 3.95
C GLN A 98 -27.91 3.08 5.10
N ARG A 99 -28.31 2.26 6.10
CA ARG A 99 -27.44 1.87 7.22
C ARG A 99 -26.28 0.98 6.77
N LEU A 100 -26.54 0.07 5.82
CA LEU A 100 -25.52 -0.79 5.22
C LEU A 100 -24.54 0.01 4.38
N MET A 101 -25.03 0.96 3.57
CA MET A 101 -24.20 1.86 2.77
C MET A 101 -23.28 2.71 3.67
N ASN A 102 -23.82 3.33 4.72
CA ASN A 102 -23.01 4.08 5.68
C ASN A 102 -21.93 3.20 6.34
N LYS A 103 -22.25 1.94 6.63
CA LYS A 103 -21.28 0.98 7.15
C LYS A 103 -20.20 0.62 6.13
N ALA A 104 -20.59 0.41 4.87
CA ALA A 104 -19.67 0.11 3.76
C ALA A 104 -18.68 1.27 3.56
N VAL A 105 -19.18 2.50 3.43
CA VAL A 105 -18.37 3.71 3.28
C VAL A 105 -17.37 3.84 4.43
N HIS A 106 -17.85 3.69 5.66
CA HIS A 106 -17.02 3.76 6.86
C HIS A 106 -15.92 2.68 6.87
N TYR A 107 -16.23 1.47 6.42
CA TYR A 107 -15.27 0.37 6.36
C TYR A 107 -14.21 0.60 5.28
N LEU A 108 -14.64 0.95 4.07
CA LEU A 108 -13.77 1.19 2.91
C LEU A 108 -12.89 2.43 3.06
N GLY A 109 -13.33 3.43 3.84
CA GLY A 109 -12.48 4.58 4.21
C GLY A 109 -11.24 4.18 5.04
N ARG A 110 -11.26 3.02 5.69
CA ARG A 110 -10.15 2.51 6.51
C ARG A 110 -9.36 1.39 5.85
N TYR A 111 -10.05 0.48 5.18
CA TYR A 111 -9.50 -0.79 4.72
C TYR A 111 -9.76 -0.98 3.23
N SER A 112 -8.77 -1.49 2.50
CA SER A 112 -9.00 -2.13 1.21
C SER A 112 -9.58 -3.52 1.46
N ALA A 113 -10.58 -3.92 0.68
CA ALA A 113 -11.26 -5.20 0.85
C ALA A 113 -11.76 -5.72 -0.49
N SER A 114 -11.80 -7.05 -0.63
CA SER A 114 -12.50 -7.70 -1.73
C SER A 114 -14.01 -7.60 -1.57
N ARG A 115 -14.74 -7.84 -2.66
CA ARG A 115 -16.21 -7.93 -2.67
C ARG A 115 -16.71 -8.88 -1.59
N GLN A 116 -16.13 -10.07 -1.50
CA GLN A 116 -16.55 -11.08 -0.52
C GLN A 116 -16.30 -10.63 0.91
N ARG A 117 -15.16 -9.99 1.17
CA ARG A 117 -14.86 -9.50 2.51
C ARG A 117 -15.84 -8.39 2.93
N LEU A 118 -16.22 -7.51 2.01
CA LEU A 118 -17.23 -6.49 2.28
C LEU A 118 -18.59 -7.14 2.57
N ARG A 119 -19.00 -8.15 1.80
CA ARG A 119 -20.22 -8.94 2.04
C ARG A 119 -20.25 -9.50 3.46
N GLU A 120 -19.19 -10.17 3.90
CA GLU A 120 -19.09 -10.74 5.27
C GLU A 120 -19.20 -9.66 6.36
N VAL A 121 -18.63 -8.49 6.13
CA VAL A 121 -18.66 -7.38 7.09
C VAL A 121 -20.07 -6.81 7.21
N LEU A 122 -20.77 -6.67 6.08
CA LEU A 122 -22.14 -6.20 6.04
C LEU A 122 -23.12 -7.22 6.65
N GLN A 123 -22.95 -8.51 6.35
CA GLN A 123 -23.74 -9.59 6.97
C GLN A 123 -23.57 -9.61 8.50
N ARG A 124 -22.33 -9.59 9.01
CA ARG A 124 -22.06 -9.51 10.45
C ARG A 124 -22.55 -8.22 11.11
N PHE A 125 -22.72 -7.14 10.35
CA PHE A 125 -23.32 -5.92 10.85
C PHE A 125 -24.85 -6.05 10.91
N ALA A 126 -25.47 -6.57 9.85
CA ALA A 126 -26.90 -6.76 9.78
C ALA A 126 -27.40 -7.72 10.87
N MET A 127 -26.72 -8.85 11.05
CA MET A 127 -26.99 -9.82 12.12
C MET A 127 -27.00 -9.23 13.53
N ARG A 128 -26.37 -8.07 13.77
CA ARG A 128 -26.30 -7.43 15.10
C ARG A 128 -27.16 -6.19 15.25
N LYS A 129 -27.66 -5.63 14.15
CA LYS A 129 -28.26 -4.27 14.11
C LYS A 129 -29.55 -4.16 13.30
N LEU A 130 -29.88 -5.21 12.56
CA LEU A 130 -31.05 -5.33 11.68
C LEU A 130 -31.82 -6.64 11.95
N GLU A 131 -31.69 -7.22 13.14
CA GLU A 131 -32.35 -8.49 13.53
C GLU A 131 -33.88 -8.46 13.41
N ALA A 132 -34.49 -7.27 13.44
CA ALA A 132 -35.94 -7.09 13.31
C ALA A 132 -36.43 -7.10 11.85
N GLN A 133 -35.54 -7.22 10.86
CA GLN A 133 -35.91 -7.25 9.45
C GLN A 133 -35.86 -8.66 8.87
N GLU A 134 -36.60 -8.85 7.78
CA GLU A 134 -36.64 -10.11 7.04
C GLU A 134 -35.28 -10.40 6.39
N GLU A 135 -34.82 -11.65 6.50
CA GLU A 135 -33.46 -12.03 6.08
C GLU A 135 -33.25 -11.82 4.57
N ALA A 136 -34.26 -12.11 3.74
CA ALA A 136 -34.13 -11.88 2.30
C ALA A 136 -34.11 -10.40 1.94
N GLU A 137 -34.83 -9.53 2.65
CA GLU A 137 -34.74 -8.07 2.48
C GLU A 137 -33.32 -7.57 2.78
N VAL A 138 -32.73 -8.03 3.88
CA VAL A 138 -31.35 -7.69 4.25
C VAL A 138 -30.36 -8.19 3.20
N ALA A 139 -30.52 -9.42 2.71
CA ALA A 139 -29.66 -9.99 1.68
C ALA A 139 -29.71 -9.17 0.38
N ARG A 140 -30.92 -8.82 -0.09
CA ARG A 140 -31.12 -7.95 -1.27
C ARG A 140 -30.46 -6.57 -1.07
N ALA A 141 -30.60 -5.97 0.11
CA ALA A 141 -29.99 -4.69 0.42
C ALA A 141 -28.45 -4.76 0.45
N ILE A 142 -27.87 -5.87 0.93
CA ILE A 142 -26.41 -6.09 0.89
C ILE A 142 -25.92 -6.17 -0.55
N ASP A 143 -26.61 -6.93 -1.41
CA ASP A 143 -26.24 -7.06 -2.82
C ASP A 143 -26.31 -5.71 -3.55
N ALA A 144 -27.37 -4.93 -3.34
CA ALA A 144 -27.50 -3.58 -3.90
C ALA A 144 -26.36 -2.64 -3.47
N VAL A 145 -25.98 -2.66 -2.19
CA VAL A 145 -24.88 -1.84 -1.66
C VAL A 145 -23.52 -2.28 -2.24
N LEU A 146 -23.31 -3.59 -2.41
CA LEU A 146 -22.08 -4.12 -3.02
C LEU A 146 -21.96 -3.68 -4.48
N ASP A 147 -23.02 -3.81 -5.26
CA ASP A 147 -23.02 -3.44 -6.67
C ASP A 147 -22.79 -1.93 -6.87
N ASP A 148 -23.38 -1.10 -5.99
CA ASP A 148 -23.10 0.34 -5.94
C ASP A 148 -21.61 0.62 -5.64
N CYS A 149 -21.02 -0.10 -4.67
CA CYS A 149 -19.62 0.08 -4.30
C CYS A 149 -18.66 -0.34 -5.42
N ILE A 150 -18.98 -1.39 -6.17
CA ILE A 150 -18.22 -1.86 -7.34
C ILE A 150 -18.36 -0.85 -8.49
N ARG A 151 -19.58 -0.42 -8.80
CA ARG A 151 -19.87 0.54 -9.87
C ARG A 151 -19.18 1.88 -9.67
N LEU A 152 -19.02 2.31 -8.41
CA LEU A 152 -18.30 3.53 -8.06
C LEU A 152 -16.77 3.35 -7.99
N GLY A 153 -16.27 2.13 -8.16
CA GLY A 153 -14.84 1.82 -8.17
C GLY A 153 -14.20 1.81 -6.77
N TYR A 154 -14.98 1.68 -5.71
CA TYR A 154 -14.43 1.55 -4.34
C TYR A 154 -13.95 0.13 -4.04
N VAL A 155 -14.57 -0.84 -4.69
CA VAL A 155 -14.18 -2.24 -4.62
C VAL A 155 -13.73 -2.68 -6.01
N ASP A 156 -12.49 -3.09 -6.08
CA ASP A 156 -11.86 -3.66 -7.27
C ASP A 156 -11.03 -4.86 -6.80
N ASP A 157 -11.52 -6.07 -7.12
CA ASP A 157 -10.89 -7.31 -6.71
C ASP A 157 -9.53 -7.52 -7.40
N ALA A 158 -9.34 -7.01 -8.63
CA ALA A 158 -8.08 -7.10 -9.36
C ALA A 158 -7.02 -6.18 -8.73
N ALA A 159 -7.37 -4.91 -8.50
CA ALA A 159 -6.48 -3.97 -7.81
C ALA A 159 -6.15 -4.43 -6.38
N PHE A 160 -7.12 -5.03 -5.69
CA PHE A 160 -6.90 -5.63 -4.38
C PHE A 160 -5.94 -6.83 -4.45
N ALA A 161 -6.14 -7.74 -5.40
CA ALA A 161 -5.30 -8.91 -5.60
C ALA A 161 -3.84 -8.51 -5.86
N LEU A 162 -3.63 -7.57 -6.78
CA LEU A 162 -2.32 -7.04 -7.12
C LEU A 162 -1.61 -6.40 -5.92
N SER A 163 -2.31 -5.49 -5.22
CA SER A 163 -1.76 -4.82 -4.04
C SER A 163 -1.36 -5.83 -2.96
N ARG A 164 -2.18 -6.87 -2.76
CA ARG A 164 -1.93 -7.94 -1.80
C ARG A 164 -0.75 -8.82 -2.24
N ALA A 165 -0.67 -9.18 -3.51
CA ALA A 165 0.43 -9.94 -4.10
C ALA A 165 1.76 -9.19 -3.95
N ARG A 166 1.83 -7.92 -4.37
CA ARG A 166 3.01 -7.05 -4.20
C ARG A 166 3.42 -6.93 -2.72
N SER A 167 2.45 -6.74 -1.81
CA SER A 167 2.74 -6.69 -0.38
C SER A 167 3.35 -8.00 0.14
N LYS A 168 2.83 -9.15 -0.32
CA LYS A 168 3.34 -10.46 0.08
C LYS A 168 4.71 -10.76 -0.53
N ARG A 169 4.94 -10.42 -1.80
CA ARG A 169 6.26 -10.52 -2.45
C ARG A 169 7.32 -9.68 -1.75
N ARG A 170 7.02 -8.43 -1.38
CA ARG A 170 7.91 -7.60 -0.53
C ARG A 170 8.24 -8.27 0.80
N SER A 171 7.28 -9.01 1.35
CA SER A 171 7.48 -9.81 2.55
C SER A 171 8.11 -11.20 2.31
N GLY A 172 8.56 -11.55 1.09
CA GLY A 172 9.14 -12.86 0.82
C GLY A 172 8.11 -14.01 0.89
N GLY A 173 6.87 -13.76 0.47
CA GLY A 173 5.85 -14.80 0.32
C GLY A 173 6.05 -15.57 -0.99
N SER A 174 5.89 -16.90 -0.92
CA SER A 174 5.85 -17.79 -2.09
C SER A 174 4.59 -17.55 -2.94
N ALA A 175 4.63 -17.96 -4.20
CA ALA A 175 3.47 -17.97 -5.09
C ALA A 175 2.29 -18.72 -4.47
N LEU A 176 2.55 -19.87 -3.85
CA LEU A 176 1.52 -20.68 -3.19
C LEU A 176 0.89 -19.94 -1.99
N ALA A 177 1.71 -19.30 -1.15
CA ALA A 177 1.21 -18.53 -0.02
C ALA A 177 0.38 -17.31 -0.45
N ILE A 178 0.75 -16.68 -1.58
CA ILE A 178 -0.01 -15.59 -2.19
C ILE A 178 -1.36 -16.10 -2.68
N ARG A 179 -1.37 -17.15 -3.52
CA ARG A 179 -2.61 -17.78 -4.01
C ARG A 179 -3.54 -18.18 -2.87
N ARG A 180 -3.02 -18.79 -1.81
CA ARG A 180 -3.82 -19.13 -0.62
C ARG A 180 -4.41 -17.90 0.06
N SER A 181 -3.60 -16.85 0.26
CA SER A 181 -4.09 -15.61 0.88
C SER A 181 -5.15 -14.90 0.01
N LEU A 182 -5.11 -15.05 -1.30
CA LEU A 182 -6.10 -14.49 -2.22
C LEU A 182 -7.38 -15.34 -2.25
N ALA A 183 -7.24 -16.67 -2.19
CA ALA A 183 -8.37 -17.60 -2.09
C ALA A 183 -9.19 -17.39 -0.80
N GLU A 184 -8.53 -17.04 0.32
CA GLU A 184 -9.21 -16.64 1.57
C GLU A 184 -10.12 -15.41 1.40
N HIS A 185 -9.89 -14.60 0.36
CA HIS A 185 -10.70 -13.44 0.00
C HIS A 185 -11.70 -13.72 -1.14
N ALA A 186 -11.89 -15.00 -1.48
CA ALA A 186 -12.70 -15.51 -2.59
C ALA A 186 -12.31 -14.94 -3.96
N ILE A 187 -11.01 -14.69 -4.16
CA ILE A 187 -10.48 -14.27 -5.46
C ILE A 187 -10.23 -15.52 -6.29
N GLY A 188 -10.70 -15.49 -7.54
CA GLY A 188 -10.55 -16.59 -8.49
C GLY A 188 -9.08 -16.91 -8.79
N ARG A 189 -8.83 -18.15 -9.23
CA ARG A 189 -7.48 -18.63 -9.55
C ARG A 189 -6.83 -17.80 -10.66
N ASP A 190 -7.60 -17.45 -11.69
CA ASP A 190 -7.10 -16.72 -12.85
C ASP A 190 -6.64 -15.30 -12.47
N LEU A 191 -7.49 -14.55 -11.75
CA LEU A 191 -7.13 -13.23 -11.21
C LEU A 191 -5.93 -13.30 -10.24
N ALA A 192 -5.81 -14.38 -9.47
CA ALA A 192 -4.66 -14.56 -8.58
C ALA A 192 -3.37 -14.83 -9.36
N ASP A 193 -3.44 -15.56 -10.47
CA ASP A 193 -2.32 -15.85 -11.36
C ASP A 193 -1.89 -14.59 -12.13
N GLU A 194 -2.84 -13.80 -12.63
CA GLU A 194 -2.59 -12.50 -13.27
C GLU A 194 -1.92 -11.52 -12.29
N ALA A 195 -2.48 -11.37 -11.09
CA ALA A 195 -1.92 -10.49 -10.05
C ALA A 195 -0.52 -10.93 -9.60
N LEU A 196 -0.22 -12.23 -9.65
CA LEU A 196 1.11 -12.76 -9.34
C LEU A 196 2.10 -12.43 -10.46
N ALA A 197 1.71 -12.65 -11.72
CA ALA A 197 2.53 -12.33 -12.88
C ALA A 197 2.88 -10.83 -12.92
N GLU A 198 1.91 -9.95 -12.70
CA GLU A 198 2.15 -8.50 -12.65
C GLU A 198 2.96 -8.09 -11.42
N ALA A 199 2.87 -8.83 -10.30
CA ALA A 199 3.72 -8.56 -9.14
C ALA A 199 5.19 -8.97 -9.36
N ASP A 200 5.43 -9.92 -10.26
CA ASP A 200 6.74 -10.47 -10.59
C ASP A 200 7.36 -9.86 -11.86
N GLU A 201 6.64 -9.00 -12.59
CA GLU A 201 7.08 -8.41 -13.87
C GLU A 201 8.46 -7.73 -13.79
N SER A 202 8.80 -7.13 -12.66
CA SER A 202 10.09 -6.46 -12.42
C SER A 202 11.17 -7.37 -11.84
N THR A 203 11.00 -8.70 -11.92
CA THR A 203 11.92 -9.69 -11.34
C THR A 203 12.08 -10.88 -12.27
N SER A 204 13.31 -11.26 -12.58
CA SER A 204 13.59 -12.42 -13.44
C SER A 204 13.08 -13.74 -12.83
N ASP A 205 13.28 -13.93 -11.53
CA ASP A 205 12.70 -15.04 -10.75
C ASP A 205 12.10 -14.52 -9.43
N GLY A 206 10.80 -14.23 -9.47
CA GLY A 206 10.05 -13.75 -8.30
C GLY A 206 10.01 -14.74 -7.14
N GLU A 207 10.11 -16.04 -7.41
CA GLU A 207 10.03 -17.09 -6.39
C GLU A 207 11.35 -17.21 -5.63
N LEU A 208 12.48 -17.25 -6.34
CA LEU A 208 13.81 -17.26 -5.74
C LEU A 208 14.09 -15.95 -4.98
N ALA A 209 13.74 -14.80 -5.57
CA ALA A 209 13.91 -13.52 -4.91
C ALA A 209 13.02 -13.39 -3.65
N ALA A 210 11.84 -14.02 -3.62
CA ALA A 210 11.01 -14.09 -2.43
C ALA A 210 11.61 -15.04 -1.36
N ALA A 211 12.17 -16.18 -1.79
CA ALA A 211 12.80 -17.14 -0.90
C ALA A 211 14.03 -16.55 -0.19
N LEU A 212 14.90 -15.84 -0.91
CA LEU A 212 16.05 -15.13 -0.36
C LEU A 212 15.62 -14.09 0.70
N ARG A 213 14.58 -13.30 0.40
CA ARG A 213 14.03 -12.33 1.36
C ARG A 213 13.46 -12.99 2.62
N LEU A 214 12.80 -14.15 2.48
CA LEU A 214 12.30 -14.87 3.64
C LEU A 214 13.46 -15.44 4.46
N ALA A 215 14.48 -15.99 3.80
CA ALA A 215 15.67 -16.53 4.44
C ALA A 215 16.42 -15.44 5.20
N ALA A 216 16.59 -14.25 4.63
CA ALA A 216 17.18 -13.09 5.30
C ALA A 216 16.40 -12.70 6.55
N ARG A 217 15.06 -12.62 6.47
CA ARG A 217 14.22 -12.27 7.62
C ARG A 217 14.27 -13.32 8.73
N ARG A 218 14.25 -14.60 8.36
CA ARG A 218 14.22 -15.73 9.31
C ARG A 218 15.61 -16.23 9.73
N ARG A 219 16.68 -15.61 9.21
CA ARG A 219 18.08 -16.03 9.44
C ARG A 219 18.29 -17.51 9.10
N ILE A 220 17.93 -17.89 7.88
CA ILE A 220 18.05 -19.25 7.35
C ILE A 220 19.20 -19.31 6.34
N GLY A 221 19.89 -20.45 6.26
CA GLY A 221 20.95 -20.71 5.28
C GLY A 221 22.09 -19.70 5.42
N PRO A 222 22.44 -18.94 4.37
CA PRO A 222 23.59 -18.02 4.38
C PRO A 222 23.49 -16.93 5.47
N TYR A 223 22.27 -16.61 5.93
CA TYR A 223 22.04 -15.60 6.97
C TYR A 223 22.08 -16.17 8.39
N PHE A 224 22.33 -17.48 8.55
CA PHE A 224 22.42 -18.12 9.85
C PHE A 224 23.85 -17.99 10.40
N THR A 225 23.99 -17.41 11.59
CA THR A 225 25.30 -17.04 12.15
C THR A 225 26.05 -18.19 12.84
N ARG A 226 25.35 -19.29 13.17
CA ARG A 226 25.95 -20.45 13.87
C ARG A 226 26.25 -21.54 12.86
N GLU A 227 27.11 -22.48 13.25
CA GLU A 227 27.31 -23.68 12.46
C GLU A 227 25.99 -24.47 12.37
N SER A 228 25.61 -24.83 11.15
CA SER A 228 24.41 -25.59 10.87
C SER A 228 24.71 -27.09 11.01
N ASP A 229 24.19 -27.73 12.05
CA ASP A 229 24.12 -29.19 12.09
C ASP A 229 23.06 -29.74 11.12
N ASP A 230 23.11 -31.05 10.85
CA ASP A 230 22.16 -31.72 9.95
C ASP A 230 20.69 -31.53 10.39
N ASP A 231 20.44 -31.47 11.69
CA ASP A 231 19.11 -31.26 12.24
C ASP A 231 18.61 -29.83 12.01
N THR A 232 19.46 -28.81 12.23
CA THR A 232 19.16 -27.41 11.92
C THR A 232 18.95 -27.22 10.43
N TYR A 233 19.77 -27.83 9.58
CA TYR A 233 19.60 -27.80 8.12
C TYR A 233 18.21 -28.33 7.73
N ARG A 234 17.81 -29.50 8.25
CA ARG A 234 16.49 -30.09 7.99
C ARG A 234 15.35 -29.20 8.49
N LYS A 235 15.48 -28.59 9.67
CA LYS A 235 14.49 -27.65 10.23
C LYS A 235 14.35 -26.39 9.38
N GLN A 236 15.47 -25.85 8.91
CA GLN A 236 15.52 -24.68 8.03
C GLN A 236 14.87 -24.97 6.68
N LEU A 237 15.20 -26.11 6.06
CA LEU A 237 14.59 -26.57 4.83
C LEU A 237 13.07 -26.77 5.00
N ALA A 238 12.65 -27.39 6.10
CA ALA A 238 11.24 -27.55 6.44
C ALA A 238 10.53 -26.19 6.67
N SER A 239 11.22 -25.18 7.19
CA SER A 239 10.68 -23.82 7.35
C SER A 239 10.36 -23.17 6.00
N LEU A 240 11.24 -23.34 5.00
CA LEU A 240 11.02 -22.87 3.62
C LEU A 240 9.90 -23.65 2.95
N ALA A 241 9.87 -24.98 3.10
CA ALA A 241 8.80 -25.82 2.55
C ALA A 241 7.43 -25.45 3.14
N ARG A 242 7.32 -25.21 4.46
CA ARG A 242 6.08 -24.74 5.11
C ARG A 242 5.66 -23.34 4.67
N ALA A 243 6.60 -22.52 4.23
CA ALA A 243 6.28 -21.23 3.62
C ALA A 243 5.75 -21.37 2.18
N GLY A 244 5.77 -22.58 1.60
CA GLY A 244 5.20 -22.90 0.29
C GLY A 244 6.19 -22.82 -0.87
N PHE A 245 7.50 -22.78 -0.59
CA PHE A 245 8.52 -22.82 -1.64
C PHE A 245 8.75 -24.23 -2.16
N SER A 246 9.14 -24.34 -3.43
CA SER A 246 9.54 -25.61 -4.03
C SER A 246 10.83 -26.13 -3.37
N PHE A 247 11.01 -27.45 -3.39
CA PHE A 247 12.25 -28.07 -2.89
C PHE A 247 13.49 -27.56 -3.63
N ALA A 248 13.39 -27.37 -4.95
CA ALA A 248 14.49 -26.85 -5.77
C ALA A 248 14.90 -25.44 -5.34
N THR A 249 13.93 -24.54 -5.17
CA THR A 249 14.18 -23.15 -4.72
C THR A 249 14.77 -23.14 -3.32
N ALA A 250 14.22 -23.94 -2.40
CA ALA A 250 14.71 -24.01 -1.03
C ALA A 250 16.15 -24.53 -0.98
N LYS A 251 16.48 -25.57 -1.75
CA LYS A 251 17.85 -26.09 -1.86
C LYS A 251 18.80 -25.07 -2.49
N ALA A 252 18.36 -24.33 -3.51
CA ALA A 252 19.17 -23.28 -4.14
C ALA A 252 19.57 -22.19 -3.14
N VAL A 253 18.62 -21.72 -2.31
CA VAL A 253 18.93 -20.75 -1.25
C VAL A 253 19.88 -21.32 -0.20
N MET A 254 19.69 -22.59 0.18
CA MET A 254 20.53 -23.26 1.17
C MET A 254 21.93 -23.62 0.65
N ALA A 255 22.14 -23.61 -0.67
CA ALA A 255 23.43 -23.91 -1.29
C ALA A 255 24.38 -22.69 -1.33
N LEU A 256 23.86 -21.49 -1.05
CA LEU A 256 24.65 -20.27 -0.99
C LEU A 256 25.55 -20.30 0.25
N GLY A 257 26.85 -20.03 0.05
CA GLY A 257 27.87 -20.18 1.08
C GLY A 257 28.06 -18.94 1.94
N SER A 258 27.63 -17.78 1.45
CA SER A 258 27.82 -16.50 2.13
C SER A 258 26.62 -15.57 1.99
N VAL A 259 26.55 -14.59 2.90
CA VAL A 259 25.55 -13.51 2.86
C VAL A 259 25.73 -12.68 1.59
N ASP A 260 26.97 -12.39 1.20
CA ASP A 260 27.30 -11.55 0.05
C ASP A 260 26.82 -12.19 -1.25
N GLU A 261 27.07 -13.50 -1.46
CA GLU A 261 26.54 -14.26 -2.61
C GLU A 261 25.01 -14.19 -2.70
N ALA A 262 24.32 -14.27 -1.56
CA ALA A 262 22.87 -14.22 -1.50
C ALA A 262 22.32 -12.82 -1.84
N GLU A 263 23.01 -11.77 -1.41
CA GLU A 263 22.65 -10.38 -1.72
C GLU A 263 22.93 -10.00 -3.17
N GLU A 264 24.06 -10.44 -3.73
CA GLU A 264 24.39 -10.27 -5.15
C GLU A 264 23.36 -10.96 -6.05
N LEU A 265 22.99 -12.21 -5.72
CA LEU A 265 21.94 -12.93 -6.43
C LEU A 265 20.60 -12.17 -6.33
N ALA A 266 20.23 -11.70 -5.14
CA ALA A 266 19.00 -10.94 -4.95
C ALA A 266 18.98 -9.59 -5.69
N GLU A 267 20.12 -8.97 -5.94
CA GLU A 267 20.26 -7.76 -6.74
C GLU A 267 20.18 -8.07 -8.24
N SER A 268 20.87 -9.11 -8.71
CA SER A 268 20.82 -9.54 -10.12
C SER A 268 19.40 -9.86 -10.58
N LEU A 269 18.58 -10.44 -9.69
CA LEU A 269 17.18 -10.75 -9.98
C LEU A 269 16.28 -9.52 -10.11
N ARG A 270 16.68 -8.36 -9.57
CA ARG A 270 15.90 -7.11 -9.57
C ARG A 270 16.21 -6.18 -10.74
N GLN A 271 17.28 -6.40 -11.49
CA GLN A 271 17.77 -5.46 -12.51
C GLN A 271 17.17 -5.68 -13.91
N MET A 272 15.91 -6.15 -13.99
CA MET A 272 15.16 -6.31 -15.24
C MET A 272 14.02 -5.29 -15.30
#